data_AF-A0A076HJJ6-F1
#
_entry.id   AF-A0A076HJJ6-F1
#
_cell.length_a   1.000
_cell.length_b   1.000
_cell.length_c   1.000
_cell.angle_alpha   90.00
_cell.angle_beta   90.00
_cell.angle_gamma   90.00
#
_symmetry.space_group_name_H-M   'P 1'
#
loop_
_entity.id
_entity.type
_entity.pdbx_description
1 polymer ?
#
loop_
_entity_poly.entity_id
_entity_poly.type
_entity_poly.pdbx_seq_one_letter_code
_entity_poly.pdbx_strand_id
1 'polypeptide(L)'
;MQDRELIMMLVHMSNTNLTINILLEEALSEPDIGITSRFRWHATAVGIAALWIDSAPPPTPPFEDALKEGLNVGLDLSREEREFHQTEQGLVLLFHS
;
A
#
# COMPACT_ATOMS: atom_id res chain seq x y z
N MET A 1 -15.61 -5.48 -33.93
CA MET A 1 -15.84 -4.51 -32.82
C MET A 1 -15.38 -5.04 -31.45
N GLN A 2 -14.89 -6.29 -31.32
CA GLN A 2 -14.45 -6.89 -30.05
C GLN A 2 -12.98 -6.62 -29.67
N ASP A 3 -12.11 -6.22 -30.59
CA ASP A 3 -10.68 -5.93 -30.31
C ASP A 3 -10.44 -4.66 -29.47
N ARG A 4 -11.36 -3.69 -29.50
CA ARG A 4 -11.21 -2.44 -28.75
C ARG A 4 -11.46 -2.60 -27.25
N GLU A 5 -12.31 -3.56 -26.87
CA GLU A 5 -12.61 -3.83 -25.46
C GLU A 5 -11.46 -4.60 -24.79
N LEU A 6 -10.81 -5.51 -25.54
CA LEU A 6 -9.62 -6.23 -25.07
C LEU A 6 -8.42 -5.31 -24.86
N ILE A 7 -8.19 -4.32 -25.72
CA ILE A 7 -7.12 -3.33 -25.54
C ILE A 7 -7.44 -2.40 -24.36
N MET A 8 -8.70 -1.97 -24.20
CA MET A 8 -9.12 -1.21 -23.02
C MET A 8 -8.93 -2.03 -21.73
N MET A 9 -9.30 -3.32 -21.71
CA MET A 9 -9.12 -4.18 -20.54
C MET A 9 -7.64 -4.50 -20.24
N LEU A 10 -6.81 -4.71 -21.27
CA LEU A 10 -5.38 -4.98 -21.10
C LEU A 10 -4.61 -3.71 -20.65
N VAL A 11 -5.02 -2.53 -21.12
CA VAL A 11 -4.56 -1.25 -20.56
C VAL A 11 -5.02 -1.13 -19.12
N HIS A 12 -6.28 -1.40 -18.78
CA HIS A 12 -6.75 -1.32 -17.39
C HIS A 12 -6.00 -2.28 -16.43
N MET A 13 -5.65 -3.50 -16.83
CA MET A 13 -4.94 -4.47 -15.97
C MET A 13 -3.43 -4.21 -15.85
N SER A 14 -2.82 -3.53 -16.82
CA SER A 14 -1.42 -3.10 -16.74
C SER A 14 -1.28 -1.71 -16.09
N ASN A 15 -2.31 -0.89 -16.21
CA ASN A 15 -2.39 0.47 -15.69
C ASN A 15 -2.83 0.51 -14.22
N THR A 16 -3.47 -0.55 -13.69
CA THR A 16 -3.82 -0.65 -12.27
C THR A 16 -2.59 -0.63 -11.38
N ASN A 17 -1.50 -1.33 -11.71
CA ASN A 17 -0.30 -1.32 -10.87
C ASN A 17 0.44 0.04 -10.92
N LEU A 18 0.49 0.69 -12.10
CA LEU A 18 0.99 2.06 -12.22
C LEU A 18 0.10 3.06 -11.47
N THR A 19 -1.22 2.90 -11.56
CA THR A 19 -2.19 3.75 -10.86
C THR A 19 -2.06 3.57 -9.34
N ILE A 20 -1.91 2.35 -8.83
CA ILE A 20 -1.72 2.11 -7.40
C ILE A 20 -0.41 2.74 -6.92
N ASN A 21 0.70 2.59 -7.65
CA ASN A 21 1.95 3.26 -7.27
C ASN A 21 1.81 4.78 -7.23
N ILE A 22 1.18 5.40 -8.23
CA ILE A 22 0.95 6.85 -8.25
C ILE A 22 0.06 7.27 -7.06
N LEU A 23 -1.05 6.56 -6.84
CA LEU A 23 -1.97 6.82 -5.72
C LEU A 23 -1.28 6.65 -4.37
N LEU A 24 -0.40 5.65 -4.24
CA LEU A 24 0.43 5.46 -3.05
C LEU A 24 1.39 6.63 -2.87
N GLU A 25 2.14 7.04 -3.91
CA GLU A 25 3.08 8.16 -3.81
C GLU A 25 2.38 9.47 -3.43
N GLU A 26 1.19 9.73 -3.98
CA GLU A 26 0.37 10.86 -3.58
C GLU A 26 -0.06 10.75 -2.11
N ALA A 27 -0.60 9.60 -1.68
CA ALA A 27 -1.04 9.40 -0.31
C ALA A 27 0.11 9.38 0.72
N LEU A 28 1.31 8.99 0.31
CA LEU A 28 2.52 9.09 1.12
C LEU A 28 3.02 10.53 1.25
N SER A 29 2.62 11.41 0.33
CA SER A 29 2.84 12.85 0.45
C SER A 29 1.84 13.52 1.39
N GLU A 30 0.67 12.90 1.58
CA GLU A 30 -0.34 13.33 2.54
C GLU A 30 0.14 13.10 4.00
N PRO A 31 -0.42 13.84 4.98
CA PRO A 31 -0.08 13.64 6.38
C PRO A 31 -0.36 12.20 6.81
N ASP A 32 0.58 11.62 7.54
CA ASP A 32 0.37 10.32 8.15
C ASP A 32 -0.81 10.35 9.13
N ILE A 33 -1.59 9.27 9.11
CA ILE A 33 -2.68 9.05 10.07
C ILE A 33 -2.17 8.46 11.39
N GLY A 34 -0.93 7.97 11.38
CA GLY A 34 -0.25 7.43 12.55
C GLY A 34 1.17 6.99 12.22
N ILE A 35 2.02 6.95 13.24
CA ILE A 35 3.39 6.42 13.14
C ILE A 35 3.58 5.42 14.26
N THR A 36 4.18 4.28 13.93
CA THR A 36 4.58 3.24 14.88
C THR A 36 6.09 3.05 14.87
N SER A 37 6.59 1.97 15.48
CA SER A 37 8.02 1.77 15.63
C SER A 37 8.71 1.55 14.29
N ARG A 38 8.05 0.84 13.36
CA ARG A 38 8.64 0.46 12.07
C ARG A 38 7.87 0.96 10.86
N PHE A 39 6.62 1.37 11.06
CA PHE A 39 5.74 1.79 9.97
C PHE A 39 5.19 3.20 10.18
N ARG A 40 5.03 3.91 9.08
CA ARG A 40 4.20 5.09 8.99
C ARG A 40 2.94 4.75 8.22
N TRP A 41 1.81 5.13 8.79
CA TRP A 41 0.48 4.77 8.31
C TRP A 41 -0.11 5.94 7.56
N HIS A 42 -0.60 5.68 6.36
CA HIS A 42 -1.28 6.64 5.52
C HIS A 42 -2.64 6.08 5.13
N ALA A 43 -3.68 6.90 5.24
CA ALA A 43 -4.96 6.59 4.63
C ALA A 43 -4.86 6.93 3.14
N THR A 44 -5.22 5.98 2.29
CA THR A 44 -5.20 6.13 0.83
C THR A 44 -6.61 5.91 0.29
N ALA A 45 -6.85 6.32 -0.96
CA ALA A 45 -8.15 6.11 -1.60
C ALA A 45 -8.51 4.63 -1.78
N VAL A 46 -7.52 3.72 -1.74
CA VAL A 46 -7.70 2.27 -1.93
C VAL A 46 -7.65 1.47 -0.63
N GLY A 47 -7.38 2.11 0.51
CA GLY A 47 -7.24 1.48 1.82
C GLY A 47 -6.10 2.09 2.64
N ILE A 48 -5.40 1.29 3.44
CA ILE A 48 -4.33 1.77 4.33
C ILE A 48 -2.95 1.40 3.79
N ALA A 49 -2.06 2.38 3.67
CA ALA A 49 -0.66 2.17 3.30
C ALA A 49 0.25 2.26 4.52
N ALA A 50 1.04 1.22 4.75
CA ALA A 50 2.07 1.17 5.78
C ALA A 50 3.44 1.32 5.13
N LEU A 51 3.99 2.53 5.15
CA LEU A 51 5.34 2.83 4.69
C LEU A 51 6.36 2.33 5.73
N TRP A 52 7.32 1.54 5.29
CA TRP A 52 8.44 1.14 6.12
C TRP A 52 9.38 2.33 6.38
N ILE A 53 9.58 2.66 7.66
CA ILE A 53 10.44 3.78 8.09
C ILE A 53 11.64 3.34 8.93
N ASP A 54 11.76 2.05 9.24
CA ASP A 54 12.90 1.54 10.00
C ASP A 54 14.17 1.50 9.14
N SER A 55 15.33 1.67 9.78
CA SER A 55 16.61 1.80 9.06
C SER A 55 17.04 0.54 8.32
N ALA A 56 16.52 -0.64 8.69
CA ALA A 56 16.85 -1.90 8.03
C ALA A 56 15.73 -2.29 7.07
N PRO A 57 15.94 -2.28 5.73
CA PRO A 57 14.95 -2.82 4.81
C PRO A 57 14.76 -4.32 5.09
N PRO A 58 13.53 -4.78 5.33
CA PRO A 58 13.29 -6.16 5.70
C PRO A 58 13.45 -7.04 4.46
N PRO A 59 14.01 -8.25 4.58
CA PRO A 59 14.22 -9.15 3.45
C PRO A 59 12.91 -9.69 2.87
N THR A 60 11.82 -9.64 3.65
CA THR A 60 10.47 -10.03 3.25
C THR A 60 9.48 -8.99 3.77
N PRO A 61 8.34 -8.76 3.09
CA PRO A 61 7.33 -7.82 3.54
C PRO A 61 6.80 -8.22 4.93
N PRO A 62 7.04 -7.41 5.98
CA PRO A 62 6.72 -7.79 7.37
C PRO A 62 5.25 -7.52 7.70
N PHE A 63 4.35 -8.20 7.00
CA PHE A 63 2.91 -8.09 7.21
C PHE A 63 2.50 -8.42 8.64
N GLU A 64 3.14 -9.41 9.29
CA GLU A 64 2.82 -9.75 10.68
C GLU A 64 3.13 -8.62 11.66
N ASP A 65 4.25 -7.91 11.47
CA ASP A 65 4.57 -6.74 12.28
C ASP A 65 3.61 -5.60 11.99
N ALA A 66 3.27 -5.38 10.70
CA ALA A 66 2.28 -4.38 10.32
C ALA A 66 0.90 -4.67 10.92
N LEU A 67 0.41 -5.90 10.94
CA LEU A 67 -0.86 -6.25 11.60
C LEU A 67 -0.83 -5.94 13.10
N LYS A 68 0.26 -6.30 13.77
CA LYS A 68 0.42 -6.05 15.22
C LYS A 68 0.50 -4.56 15.52
N GLU A 69 1.31 -3.82 14.76
CA GLU A 69 1.46 -2.38 14.94
C GLU A 69 0.21 -1.62 14.50
N GLY A 70 -0.45 -2.04 13.43
CA GLY A 70 -1.73 -1.53 12.95
C GLY A 70 -2.80 -1.63 14.02
N LEU A 71 -2.92 -2.80 14.66
CA LEU A 71 -3.85 -2.98 15.77
C LEU A 71 -3.53 -2.05 16.97
N ASN A 72 -2.24 -1.77 17.23
CA ASN A 72 -1.84 -0.85 18.29
C ASN A 72 -2.26 0.60 18.02
N VAL A 73 -2.34 1.01 16.75
CA VAL A 73 -2.86 2.34 16.35
C VAL A 73 -4.37 2.33 16.09
N GLY A 74 -5.04 1.19 16.25
CA GLY A 74 -6.50 1.04 16.08
C GLY A 74 -6.94 0.71 14.65
N LEU A 75 -6.03 0.24 13.79
CA LEU A 75 -6.31 -0.24 12.44
C LEU A 75 -6.46 -1.77 12.45
N ASP A 76 -7.67 -2.29 12.21
CA ASP A 76 -7.91 -3.74 12.14
C ASP A 76 -7.74 -4.29 10.71
N LEU A 77 -6.47 -4.44 10.32
CA LEU A 77 -6.06 -4.90 8.99
C LEU A 77 -6.14 -6.43 8.81
N SER A 78 -6.64 -7.13 9.84
CA SER A 78 -6.68 -8.59 9.91
C SER A 78 -7.48 -9.21 8.77
N ARG A 79 -8.50 -8.49 8.28
CA ARG A 79 -9.46 -8.94 7.26
C ARG A 79 -9.23 -8.36 5.88
N GLU A 80 -8.31 -7.43 5.74
CA GLU A 80 -8.02 -6.73 4.49
C GLU A 80 -7.12 -7.56 3.57
N GLU A 81 -7.28 -7.36 2.26
CA GLU A 81 -6.33 -7.90 1.27
C GLU A 81 -5.02 -7.14 1.37
N ARG A 82 -3.90 -7.85 1.30
CA ARG A 82 -2.57 -7.30 1.60
C ARG A 82 -1.71 -7.40 0.38
N GLU A 83 -1.31 -6.26 -0.16
CA GLU A 83 -0.36 -6.14 -1.25
C GLU A 83 0.89 -5.40 -0.76
N PHE A 84 2.01 -5.57 -1.46
CA PHE A 84 3.21 -4.79 -1.19
C PHE A 84 3.66 -4.10 -2.47
N HIS A 85 4.07 -2.85 -2.31
CA HIS A 85 4.57 -2.01 -3.39
C HIS A 85 5.92 -1.44 -2.99
N GLN A 86 6.82 -1.39 -3.95
CA GLN A 86 8.10 -0.73 -3.77
C GLN A 86 8.03 0.62 -4.47
N THR A 87 7.98 1.68 -3.69
CA THR A 87 7.90 3.08 -4.16
C THR A 87 9.26 3.76 -4.03
N GLU A 88 9.39 5.00 -4.54
CA GLU A 88 10.63 5.78 -4.35
C GLU A 88 10.91 6.07 -2.87
N GLN A 89 9.87 6.14 -2.03
CA GLN A 89 10.00 6.36 -0.59
C GLN A 89 10.43 5.10 0.17
N GLY A 90 10.22 3.92 -0.40
CA GLY A 90 10.58 2.65 0.20
C GLY A 90 9.53 1.55 0.04
N LEU A 91 9.62 0.54 0.88
CA LEU A 91 8.66 -0.56 0.93
C LEU A 91 7.35 -0.09 1.57
N VAL A 92 6.25 -0.29 0.87
CA VAL A 92 4.90 0.06 1.32
C VAL A 92 4.06 -1.19 1.33
N LEU A 93 3.41 -1.47 2.45
CA LEU A 93 2.40 -2.53 2.55
C LEU A 93 1.03 -1.89 2.42
N LEU A 94 0.30 -2.24 1.37
CA LEU A 94 -1.04 -1.76 1.13
C LEU A 94 -2.06 -2.77 1.64
N PHE A 95 -3.04 -2.29 2.38
CA PHE A 95 -4.17 -3.05 2.89
C PHE A 95 -5.43 -2.49 2.25
N HIS A 96 -6.13 -3.31 1.46
CA HIS A 96 -7.36 -2.92 0.78
C HIS A 96 -8.57 -3.12 1.68
N SER A 97 -9.37 -2.06 1.88
CA SER A 97 -10.60 -2.06 2.69
C SER A 97 -11.87 -2.09 1.85
#